data_AF-A0A6G2PTS3-F1
#
_entry.id   AF-A0A6G2PTS3-F1
#
_cell.length_a   1.000
_cell.length_b   1.000
_cell.length_c   1.000
_cell.angle_alpha   90.00
_cell.angle_beta   90.00
_cell.angle_gamma   90.00
#
_symmetry.space_group_name_H-M   'P 1'
#
loop_
_entity.id
_entity.type
_entity.pdbx_description
1 polymer ?
#
loop_
_entity_poly.entity_id
_entity_poly.type
_entity_poly.pdbx_seq_one_letter_code
_entity_poly.pdbx_strand_id
1 'polypeptide(L)'
;MTDRDAAKEVLFRLRLMHPEITIVWADSGYAGQLVTWATKHLNLTLKTISRLKDAVGFVILPRRWVVERSLAWIMHARRHARDYERLIQHSESLITWAAITLMTRRITRRSARRSAQPASREANRD
;
A
#
# COMPACT_ATOMS: atom_id res chain seq x y z
N MET A 1 -6.61 5.18 22.72
CA MET A 1 -5.69 4.38 21.89
C MET A 1 -4.96 5.34 20.97
N THR A 2 -3.62 5.39 21.03
CA THR A 2 -2.88 6.23 20.08
C THR A 2 -2.72 5.48 18.76
N ASP A 3 -2.55 6.21 17.68
CA ASP A 3 -2.31 5.65 16.34
C ASP A 3 -1.06 4.75 16.30
N ARG A 4 -0.07 5.01 17.17
CA ARG A 4 1.11 4.14 17.34
C ARG A 4 0.78 2.79 17.98
N ASP A 5 -0.19 2.75 18.89
CA ASP A 5 -0.62 1.49 19.51
C ASP A 5 -1.40 0.63 18.50
N ALA A 6 -2.26 1.27 17.70
CA ALA A 6 -2.94 0.60 16.60
C ALA A 6 -1.94 0.07 15.55
N ALA A 7 -0.89 0.85 15.24
CA ALA A 7 0.15 0.42 14.31
C ALA A 7 0.92 -0.82 14.81
N LYS A 8 1.16 -0.97 16.13
CA LYS A 8 1.79 -2.19 16.67
C LYS A 8 0.95 -3.43 16.37
N GLU A 9 -0.36 -3.35 16.60
CA GLU A 9 -1.28 -4.47 16.33
C GLU A 9 -1.31 -4.81 14.83
N VAL A 10 -1.38 -3.80 13.96
CA VAL A 10 -1.37 -4.01 12.50
C VAL A 10 -0.05 -4.65 12.04
N LEU A 11 1.09 -4.16 12.53
CA LEU A 11 2.40 -4.73 12.18
C LEU A 11 2.59 -6.15 12.71
N PHE A 12 2.06 -6.44 13.91
CA PHE A 12 2.07 -7.78 14.47
C PHE A 12 1.27 -8.75 13.59
N ARG A 13 0.03 -8.41 13.25
CA ARG A 13 -0.79 -9.21 12.33
C ARG A 13 -0.16 -9.37 10.96
N LEU A 14 0.42 -8.29 10.41
CA LEU A 14 1.14 -8.32 9.15
C LEU A 14 2.27 -9.35 9.20
N ARG A 15 3.06 -9.37 10.28
CA ARG A 15 4.18 -10.29 10.42
C ARG A 15 3.73 -11.76 10.54
N LEU A 16 2.59 -12.00 11.20
CA LEU A 16 2.01 -13.34 11.31
C LEU A 16 1.48 -13.87 9.98
N MET A 17 0.83 -13.02 9.18
CA MET A 17 0.20 -13.43 7.92
C MET A 17 1.16 -13.40 6.72
N HIS A 18 2.15 -12.50 6.75
CA HIS A 18 3.07 -12.22 5.64
C HIS A 18 4.53 -12.11 6.12
N PRO A 19 5.15 -13.22 6.56
CA PRO A 19 6.53 -13.23 7.05
C PRO A 19 7.57 -12.86 5.99
N GLU A 20 7.22 -12.89 4.70
CA GLU A 20 8.04 -12.44 3.58
C GLU A 20 8.24 -10.91 3.54
N ILE A 21 7.35 -10.14 4.18
CA ILE A 21 7.47 -8.68 4.23
C ILE A 21 8.52 -8.31 5.28
N THR A 22 9.57 -7.61 4.83
CA THR A 22 10.70 -7.18 5.66
C THR A 22 10.85 -5.67 5.78
N ILE A 23 10.28 -4.91 4.83
CA ILE A 23 10.39 -3.45 4.76
C ILE A 23 9.00 -2.84 4.76
N VAL A 24 8.78 -1.88 5.67
CA VAL A 24 7.54 -1.11 5.76
C VAL A 24 7.89 0.38 5.71
N TRP A 25 7.16 1.17 4.93
CA TRP A 25 7.29 2.62 4.93
C TRP A 25 6.19 3.26 5.76
N ALA A 26 6.54 4.29 6.52
CA ALA A 26 5.62 5.03 7.37
C ALA A 26 5.89 6.54 7.29
N ASP A 27 4.91 7.34 7.69
CA ASP A 27 5.08 8.79 7.82
C ASP A 27 5.92 9.15 9.06
N SER A 28 6.41 10.39 9.13
CA SER A 28 7.24 10.87 10.24
C SER A 28 6.54 10.83 11.60
N GLY A 29 5.20 10.86 11.63
CA GLY A 29 4.40 10.72 12.85
C GLY A 29 4.63 9.39 13.59
N TYR A 30 5.05 8.35 12.87
CA TYR A 30 5.34 7.01 13.42
C TYR A 30 6.80 6.82 13.84
N ALA A 31 7.63 7.86 13.78
CA ALA A 31 9.01 7.79 14.24
C ALA A 31 9.13 7.52 15.76
N GLY A 32 10.32 7.09 16.17
CA GLY A 32 10.66 6.83 17.57
C GLY A 32 10.37 5.41 18.01
N GLN A 33 9.62 5.25 19.09
CA GLN A 33 9.45 3.96 19.79
C GLN A 33 8.85 2.84 18.92
N LEU A 34 8.03 3.18 17.93
CA LEU A 34 7.44 2.16 17.05
C LEU A 34 8.50 1.52 16.15
N VAL A 35 9.44 2.31 15.63
CA VAL A 35 10.55 1.83 14.77
C VAL A 35 11.41 0.84 15.56
N THR A 36 11.82 1.22 16.77
CA THR A 36 12.66 0.36 17.61
C THR A 36 11.93 -0.90 18.04
N TRP A 37 10.62 -0.78 18.35
CA TRP A 37 9.79 -1.93 18.69
C TRP A 37 9.63 -2.91 17.52
N ALA A 38 9.37 -2.41 16.30
CA ALA A 38 9.16 -3.24 15.11
C ALA A 38 10.44 -4.01 14.72
N THR A 39 11.60 -3.35 14.79
CA THR A 39 12.90 -4.02 14.56
C THR A 39 13.15 -5.09 15.63
N LYS A 40 12.92 -4.77 16.91
CA LYS A 40 13.24 -5.67 18.03
C LYS A 40 12.34 -6.90 18.10
N HIS A 41 11.04 -6.75 17.87
CA HIS A 41 10.06 -7.82 18.12
C HIS A 41 9.58 -8.52 16.84
N LEU A 42 9.59 -7.82 15.70
CA LEU A 42 9.04 -8.34 14.44
C LEU A 42 10.10 -8.57 13.36
N ASN A 43 11.35 -8.15 13.59
CA ASN A 43 12.41 -8.11 12.59
C ASN A 43 11.98 -7.36 11.31
N LEU A 44 11.20 -6.28 11.49
CA LEU A 44 10.73 -5.42 10.40
C LEU A 44 11.54 -4.13 10.35
N THR A 45 11.96 -3.74 9.14
CA THR A 45 12.62 -2.45 8.91
C THR A 45 11.56 -1.39 8.60
N LEU A 46 11.24 -0.55 9.59
CA LEU A 46 10.33 0.59 9.40
C LEU A 46 11.09 1.82 8.89
N LYS A 47 10.85 2.22 7.64
CA LYS A 47 11.43 3.41 7.03
C LYS A 47 10.47 4.59 7.15
N THR A 48 10.74 5.50 8.09
CA THR A 48 9.98 6.74 8.25
C THR A 48 10.42 7.79 7.25
N ILE A 49 9.49 8.32 6.48
CA ILE A 49 9.73 9.37 5.50
C ILE A 49 9.33 10.70 6.15
N SER A 50 10.27 11.63 6.23
CA SER A 50 10.03 12.97 6.78
C SER A 50 10.26 14.03 5.72
N ARG A 51 9.56 15.15 5.87
CA ARG A 51 9.91 16.40 5.18
C ARG A 51 11.28 16.88 5.68
N LEU A 52 12.07 17.48 4.80
CA LEU A 52 13.28 18.20 5.15
C LEU A 52 12.91 19.45 5.98
N LYS A 53 13.66 19.70 7.08
CA LYS A 53 13.31 20.74 8.06
C LYS A 53 13.25 22.15 7.48
N ASP A 54 14.06 22.43 6.46
CA ASP A 54 14.20 23.76 5.86
C ASP A 54 13.33 23.94 4.60
N ALA A 55 12.48 22.96 4.28
CA ALA A 55 11.69 23.03 3.06
C ALA A 55 10.46 23.93 3.22
N VAL A 56 10.45 25.03 2.45
CA VAL A 56 9.35 26.00 2.40
C VAL A 56 8.32 25.56 1.36
N GLY A 57 7.03 25.66 1.69
CA GLY A 57 5.94 25.33 0.77
C GLY A 57 5.68 23.82 0.62
N PHE A 58 4.93 23.43 -0.41
CA PHE A 58 4.55 22.03 -0.64
C PHE A 58 5.74 21.20 -1.16
N VAL A 59 6.01 20.06 -0.52
CA VAL A 59 7.11 19.15 -0.90
C VAL A 59 6.54 17.77 -1.14
N ILE A 60 6.86 17.20 -2.28
CA ILE A 60 6.46 15.83 -2.61
C ILE A 60 7.28 14.88 -1.75
N LEU A 61 6.62 14.16 -0.84
CA LEU A 61 7.27 13.11 -0.06
C LEU A 61 7.42 11.85 -0.92
N PRO A 62 8.62 11.23 -0.94
CA PRO A 62 8.82 10.00 -1.68
C PRO A 62 7.88 8.90 -1.17
N ARG A 63 7.41 8.03 -2.07
CA ARG A 63 6.52 6.88 -1.78
C ARG A 63 5.13 7.18 -1.21
N ARG A 64 4.83 8.41 -0.75
CA ARG A 64 3.50 8.77 -0.21
C ARG A 64 2.37 8.51 -1.21
N TRP A 65 2.62 8.79 -2.48
CA TRP A 65 1.65 8.53 -3.55
C TRP A 65 1.24 7.06 -3.65
N VAL A 66 2.04 6.10 -3.18
CA VAL A 66 1.73 4.66 -3.25
C VAL A 66 0.51 4.35 -2.40
N VAL A 67 0.48 4.91 -1.19
CA VAL A 67 -0.62 4.75 -0.24
C VAL A 67 -1.86 5.47 -0.77
N GLU A 68 -1.71 6.74 -1.12
CA GLU A 68 -2.81 7.57 -1.65
C GLU A 68 -3.44 6.95 -2.90
N ARG A 69 -2.63 6.39 -3.80
CA ARG A 69 -3.13 5.70 -5.00
C ARG A 69 -3.87 4.42 -4.67
N SER A 70 -3.41 3.67 -3.68
CA SER A 70 -4.09 2.45 -3.23
C SER A 70 -5.47 2.77 -2.67
N LEU A 71 -5.55 3.83 -1.84
CA LEU A 71 -6.82 4.36 -1.35
C LEU A 71 -7.70 4.88 -2.49
N ALA A 72 -7.14 5.62 -3.45
CA ALA A 72 -7.87 6.11 -4.61
C ALA A 72 -8.48 4.96 -5.44
N TRP A 73 -7.77 3.84 -5.61
CA TRP A 73 -8.32 2.66 -6.31
C TRP A 73 -9.48 2.00 -5.55
N ILE A 74 -9.39 1.92 -4.22
CA ILE A 74 -10.48 1.41 -3.39
C ILE A 74 -11.68 2.35 -3.50
N MET A 75 -11.48 3.65 -3.34
CA MET A 75 -12.53 4.68 -3.43
C MET A 75 -13.16 4.79 -4.81
N HIS A 76 -12.43 4.42 -5.87
CA HIS A 76 -12.97 4.40 -7.23
C HIS A 76 -14.05 3.32 -7.43
N ALA A 77 -14.11 2.30 -6.55
CA ALA A 77 -15.26 1.42 -6.53
C ALA A 77 -16.47 2.20 -5.98
N ARG A 78 -17.46 2.47 -6.84
CA ARG A 78 -18.67 3.27 -6.52
C ARG A 78 -19.32 2.95 -5.17
N ARG A 79 -19.20 1.70 -4.71
CA ARG A 79 -19.77 1.24 -3.43
C ARG A 79 -19.18 1.93 -2.20
N HIS A 80 -17.92 2.38 -2.27
CA HIS A 80 -17.19 3.06 -1.20
C HIS A 80 -17.37 4.57 -1.20
N ALA A 81 -18.19 5.14 -2.10
CA ALA A 81 -18.42 6.58 -2.14
C ALA A 81 -19.08 7.13 -0.86
N ARG A 82 -19.81 6.27 -0.14
CA ARG A 82 -20.46 6.57 1.14
C ARG A 82 -20.51 5.30 1.99
N ASP A 83 -20.23 5.45 3.27
CA ASP A 83 -20.30 4.37 4.26
C ASP A 83 -21.77 4.17 4.66
N TYR A 84 -22.38 3.13 4.12
CA TYR A 84 -23.78 2.77 4.38
C TYR A 84 -23.91 1.57 5.32
N GLU A 85 -22.79 0.96 5.71
CA GLU A 85 -22.79 -0.27 6.50
C GLU A 85 -22.96 0.04 8.00
N ARG A 86 -23.79 -0.76 8.66
CA ARG A 86 -23.96 -0.67 10.11
C ARG A 86 -22.84 -1.34 10.91
N LEU A 87 -22.18 -2.33 10.31
CA LEU A 87 -21.16 -3.16 10.94
C LEU A 87 -19.82 -3.02 10.21
N ILE A 88 -18.74 -2.87 10.97
CA ILE A 88 -17.38 -2.69 10.45
C ILE A 88 -16.96 -3.86 9.54
N GLN A 89 -17.37 -5.07 9.90
CA GLN A 89 -17.07 -6.30 9.14
C GLN A 89 -17.59 -6.24 7.70
N HIS A 90 -18.70 -5.54 7.45
CA HIS A 90 -19.21 -5.35 6.09
C HIS A 90 -18.33 -4.38 5.30
N SER A 91 -17.92 -3.26 5.90
CA SER A 91 -17.00 -2.32 5.25
C SER A 91 -15.65 -2.98 4.94
N GLU A 92 -15.10 -3.77 5.87
CA GLU A 92 -13.89 -4.58 5.66
C GLU A 92 -14.02 -5.55 4.47
N SER A 93 -15.16 -6.25 4.38
CA SER A 93 -15.45 -7.17 3.28
C SER A 93 -15.52 -6.46 1.93
N LEU A 94 -16.15 -5.27 1.89
CA LEU A 94 -16.26 -4.47 0.68
C LEU A 94 -14.90 -3.91 0.23
N ILE A 95 -14.04 -3.51 1.17
CA ILE A 95 -12.65 -3.09 0.85
C ILE A 95 -11.88 -4.25 0.23
N THR A 96 -11.97 -5.43 0.85
CA THR A 96 -11.34 -6.67 0.33
C THR A 96 -11.83 -6.98 -1.07
N TRP A 97 -13.13 -6.89 -1.33
CA TRP A 97 -13.71 -7.15 -2.65
C TRP A 97 -13.23 -6.15 -3.72
N ALA A 98 -13.09 -4.86 -3.36
CA ALA A 98 -12.54 -3.85 -4.25
C ALA A 98 -11.08 -4.17 -4.63
N ALA A 99 -10.26 -4.59 -3.67
CA ALA A 99 -8.88 -4.99 -3.91
C ALA A 99 -8.77 -6.24 -4.80
N ILE A 100 -9.59 -7.27 -4.55
CA ILE A 100 -9.63 -8.49 -5.38
C ILE A 100 -10.02 -8.15 -6.82
N THR A 101 -11.06 -7.33 -7.00
CA THR A 101 -11.52 -6.90 -8.34
C THR A 101 -10.45 -6.11 -9.08
N LEU A 102 -9.69 -5.27 -8.38
CA LEU A 102 -8.57 -4.53 -8.97
C LEU A 102 -7.44 -5.47 -9.40
N MET A 103 -7.05 -6.41 -8.53
CA MET A 103 -5.93 -7.31 -8.78
C MET A 103 -6.23 -8.31 -9.91
N THR A 104 -7.43 -8.89 -9.92
CA THR A 104 -7.90 -9.76 -11.01
C THR A 104 -7.84 -9.04 -12.36
N ARG A 105 -8.35 -7.80 -12.45
CA ARG A 105 -8.27 -6.96 -13.66
C ARG A 105 -6.84 -6.64 -14.09
N ARG A 106 -5.87 -6.57 -13.17
CA ARG A 106 -4.46 -6.30 -13.50
C ARG A 106 -3.78 -7.51 -14.09
N ILE A 107 -4.03 -8.67 -13.49
CA ILE A 107 -3.49 -9.95 -13.95
C ILE A 107 -3.99 -10.23 -15.38
N THR A 108 -5.30 -10.09 -15.62
CA THR A 108 -5.89 -10.36 -16.94
C THR A 108 -5.48 -9.33 -18.00
N ARG A 109 -5.46 -8.02 -17.68
CA ARG A 109 -5.04 -6.98 -18.63
C ARG A 109 -3.56 -7.05 -19.00
N ARG A 110 -2.68 -7.42 -18.06
CA ARG A 110 -1.25 -7.61 -18.35
C ARG A 110 -1.04 -8.77 -19.34
N SER A 111 -1.81 -9.84 -19.20
CA SER A 111 -1.80 -10.96 -20.16
C SER A 111 -2.18 -10.49 -21.57
N ALA A 112 -3.30 -9.76 -21.69
CA ALA A 112 -3.79 -9.24 -22.97
C ALA A 112 -2.82 -8.25 -23.64
N ARG A 113 -2.16 -7.38 -22.86
CA ARG A 113 -1.16 -6.43 -23.40
C ARG A 113 0.10 -7.14 -23.88
N ARG A 114 0.52 -8.22 -23.23
CA ARG A 114 1.69 -9.02 -23.65
C ARG A 114 1.41 -9.79 -24.95
N SER A 115 0.19 -10.32 -25.13
CA SER A 115 -0.21 -10.99 -26.37
C SER A 115 -0.41 -10.03 -27.56
N ALA A 116 -0.75 -8.77 -27.29
CA ALA A 116 -0.99 -7.76 -28.32
C ALA A 116 0.29 -7.02 -28.76
N GLN A 117 1.45 -7.34 -28.20
CA GLN A 117 2.71 -6.68 -28.55
C GLN A 117 3.30 -7.37 -29.78
N PRO A 118 3.35 -6.71 -30.95
CA PRO A 118 3.91 -7.33 -32.15
C PRO A 118 5.40 -7.61 -31.93
N ALA A 119 5.88 -8.75 -32.44
CA ALA A 119 7.29 -9.12 -32.42
C ALA A 119 8.14 -7.96 -32.97
N SER A 120 9.16 -7.54 -32.23
CA SER A 120 10.06 -6.46 -32.61
C SER A 120 10.67 -6.75 -33.99
N ARG A 121 10.53 -5.79 -34.92
CA ARG A 121 11.09 -5.81 -36.29
C ARG A 121 12.62 -5.66 -36.33
N GLU A 122 13.35 -6.29 -35.43
CA GLU A 122 14.83 -6.19 -35.36
C GLU A 122 15.56 -7.41 -35.91
N ALA A 123 14.85 -8.43 -36.40
CA ALA A 123 15.46 -9.65 -36.95
C ALA A 123 15.79 -9.61 -38.46
N ASN A 124 15.86 -8.42 -39.09
CA ASN A 124 16.05 -8.34 -40.55
C ASN A 124 17.02 -7.21 -40.98
N ARG A 125 18.05 -6.99 -40.17
CA ARG A 125 19.23 -6.20 -40.53
C ARG A 125 20.47 -7.05 -40.29
N ASP A 126 20.67 -8.02 -41.16
CA ASP A 126 21.97 -8.61 -41.49
C ASP A 126 22.07 -8.66 -43.01
#